data_AF-A0A3E4N0H1-F1
#
_entry.id   AF-A0A3E4N0H1-F1
#
_cell.length_a   1.000
_cell.length_b   1.000
_cell.length_c   1.000
_cell.angle_alpha   90.00
_cell.angle_beta   90.00
_cell.angle_gamma   90.00
#
_symmetry.space_group_name_H-M   'P 1'
#
loop_
_entity.id
_entity.type
_entity.pdbx_description
1 polymer ?
#
loop_
_entity_poly.entity_id
_entity_poly.type
_entity_poly.pdbx_seq_one_letter_code
_entity_poly.pdbx_strand_id
1 'polypeptide(L)'
;MNNIEQQIYDKIVRANKEYRQGTPIMTDFAYDILVDELRSINPDHEWFKKVEPGMDIVDRKVKLPFPMRSLDKVKTFEELCLWFDKVGIGPNDDVVITPKYDGISLLCNENDWMTYSRGGNDNEGMDCKRHMDLMSSVWHHDNAPVEYTFGEAIIPKSIWKDNFEGKINPLNGQPYKSARNTVAGLFRRDDPPSELLKHVYFMRYGAFGEGVDNFLI
;
A
#
# COMPACT_ATOMS: atom_id res chain seq x y z
N MET A 1 -25.27 -18.82 0.80
CA MET A 1 -24.92 -17.54 0.14
C MET A 1 -26.00 -17.22 -0.88
N ASN A 2 -26.52 -16.00 -0.82
CA ASN A 2 -27.50 -15.51 -1.79
C ASN A 2 -26.81 -15.40 -3.18
N ASN A 3 -27.49 -15.64 -4.29
CA ASN A 3 -26.86 -15.65 -5.63
C ASN A 3 -26.20 -14.29 -5.94
N ILE A 4 -26.80 -13.20 -5.47
CA ILE A 4 -26.27 -11.83 -5.60
C ILE A 4 -25.01 -11.63 -4.73
N GLU A 5 -25.02 -12.14 -3.49
CA GLU A 5 -23.88 -12.08 -2.57
C GLU A 5 -22.64 -12.75 -3.18
N GLN A 6 -22.81 -13.94 -3.74
CA GLN A 6 -21.72 -14.69 -4.39
C GLN A 6 -21.16 -13.93 -5.61
N GLN A 7 -22.02 -13.36 -6.45
CA GLN A 7 -21.59 -12.60 -7.63
C GLN A 7 -20.80 -11.34 -7.27
N ILE A 8 -21.22 -10.63 -6.22
CA ILE A 8 -20.50 -9.45 -5.72
C ILE A 8 -19.15 -9.88 -5.15
N TYR A 9 -19.12 -10.93 -4.34
CA TYR A 9 -17.88 -11.50 -3.80
C TYR A 9 -16.89 -11.90 -4.90
N ASP A 10 -17.33 -12.65 -5.92
CA ASP A 10 -16.45 -13.08 -7.02
C ASP A 10 -15.88 -11.90 -7.81
N LYS A 11 -16.67 -10.84 -8.01
CA LYS A 11 -16.21 -9.59 -8.63
C LYS A 11 -15.15 -8.89 -7.77
N ILE A 12 -15.36 -8.80 -6.45
CA ILE A 12 -14.40 -8.21 -5.51
C ILE A 12 -13.08 -9.00 -5.54
N VAL A 13 -13.14 -10.33 -5.46
CA VAL A 13 -11.93 -11.18 -5.49
C VAL A 13 -11.15 -10.98 -6.79
N ARG A 14 -11.83 -11.00 -7.94
CA ARG A 14 -11.20 -10.76 -9.24
C ARG A 14 -10.61 -9.36 -9.34
N ALA A 15 -11.36 -8.33 -8.95
CA ALA A 15 -10.90 -6.95 -9.02
C ALA A 15 -9.70 -6.71 -8.10
N ASN A 16 -9.71 -7.27 -6.89
CA ASN A 16 -8.59 -7.21 -5.94
C ASN A 16 -7.34 -7.89 -6.52
N LYS A 17 -7.49 -9.08 -7.12
CA LYS A 17 -6.40 -9.79 -7.80
C LYS A 17 -5.80 -8.97 -8.94
N GLU A 18 -6.63 -8.46 -9.85
CA GLU A 18 -6.18 -7.66 -11.01
C GLU A 18 -5.55 -6.33 -10.59
N TYR A 19 -6.14 -5.67 -9.58
CA TYR A 19 -5.58 -4.46 -8.97
C TYR A 19 -4.19 -4.71 -8.40
N ARG A 20 -4.07 -5.78 -7.62
CA ARG A 20 -2.77 -6.24 -7.11
C ARG A 20 -1.84 -6.60 -8.24
N GLN A 21 -2.36 -7.11 -9.37
CA GLN A 21 -1.60 -7.41 -10.59
C GLN A 21 -1.09 -6.18 -11.36
N GLY A 22 -1.47 -4.97 -10.95
CA GLY A 22 -1.15 -3.73 -11.66
C GLY A 22 -1.98 -3.56 -12.95
N THR A 23 -2.99 -4.41 -13.15
CA THR A 23 -3.91 -4.43 -14.29
C THR A 23 -5.34 -4.15 -13.83
N PRO A 24 -5.61 -3.07 -13.08
CA PRO A 24 -6.92 -2.83 -12.48
C PRO A 24 -8.02 -2.82 -13.56
N ILE A 25 -9.06 -3.62 -13.33
CA ILE A 25 -10.21 -3.77 -14.24
C ILE A 25 -11.36 -2.78 -13.93
N MET A 26 -11.24 -2.05 -12.81
CA MET A 26 -12.19 -1.03 -12.37
C MET A 26 -11.44 0.04 -11.58
N THR A 27 -12.13 1.15 -11.30
CA THR A 27 -11.60 2.23 -10.45
C THR A 27 -11.72 1.88 -8.97
N ASP A 28 -10.89 2.49 -8.14
CA ASP A 28 -10.94 2.33 -6.67
C ASP A 28 -12.32 2.70 -6.11
N PHE A 29 -12.96 3.72 -6.68
CA PHE A 29 -14.32 4.12 -6.31
C PHE A 29 -15.35 3.04 -6.65
N ALA A 30 -15.29 2.45 -7.85
CA ALA A 30 -16.18 1.37 -8.24
C ALA A 30 -15.94 0.09 -7.40
N TYR A 31 -14.69 -0.18 -7.04
CA TYR A 31 -14.34 -1.25 -6.12
C TYR A 31 -14.91 -1.02 -4.73
N ASP A 32 -14.76 0.19 -4.19
CA ASP A 32 -15.28 0.55 -2.86
C ASP A 32 -16.82 0.44 -2.81
N ILE A 33 -17.55 0.78 -3.89
CA ILE A 33 -18.99 0.55 -3.99
C ILE A 33 -19.33 -0.94 -3.86
N LEU A 34 -18.64 -1.82 -4.59
CA LEU A 34 -18.88 -3.26 -4.51
C LEU A 34 -18.63 -3.81 -3.11
N VAL A 35 -17.58 -3.33 -2.44
CA VAL A 35 -17.25 -3.72 -1.06
C VAL A 35 -18.32 -3.24 -0.07
N ASP A 36 -18.82 -2.01 -0.23
CA ASP A 36 -19.90 -1.45 0.59
C ASP A 36 -21.23 -2.21 0.36
N GLU A 37 -21.53 -2.61 -0.89
CA GLU A 37 -22.67 -3.47 -1.22
C GLU A 37 -22.56 -4.84 -0.53
N LEU A 38 -21.38 -5.50 -0.59
CA LEU A 38 -21.17 -6.76 0.11
C LEU A 38 -21.36 -6.60 1.62
N ARG A 39 -20.86 -5.50 2.20
CA ARG A 39 -20.98 -5.20 3.63
C ARG A 39 -22.43 -4.95 4.03
N SER A 40 -23.22 -4.33 3.17
CA SER A 40 -24.65 -4.10 3.40
C SER A 40 -25.46 -5.39 3.36
N ILE A 41 -25.04 -6.37 2.55
CA ILE A 41 -25.68 -7.69 2.44
C ILE A 41 -25.28 -8.60 3.60
N ASN A 42 -23.98 -8.67 3.91
CA ASN A 42 -23.42 -9.54 4.93
C ASN A 42 -22.24 -8.85 5.65
N PRO A 43 -22.51 -8.11 6.74
CA PRO A 43 -21.47 -7.41 7.50
C PRO A 43 -20.40 -8.34 8.07
N ASP A 44 -20.77 -9.57 8.43
CA ASP A 44 -19.89 -10.57 9.05
C ASP A 44 -19.22 -11.52 8.06
N HIS A 45 -19.27 -11.20 6.76
CA HIS A 45 -18.72 -12.03 5.69
C HIS A 45 -17.22 -12.30 5.90
N GLU A 46 -16.79 -13.55 5.69
CA GLU A 46 -15.41 -14.01 5.92
C GLU A 46 -14.36 -13.20 5.13
N TRP A 47 -14.74 -12.59 4.02
CA TRP A 47 -13.87 -11.68 3.25
C TRP A 47 -13.34 -10.52 4.10
N PHE A 48 -14.14 -9.94 5.01
CA PHE A 48 -13.72 -8.83 5.86
C PHE A 48 -12.76 -9.23 6.97
N LYS A 49 -12.67 -10.54 7.27
CA LYS A 49 -11.80 -11.09 8.32
C LYS A 49 -10.45 -11.56 7.78
N LYS A 50 -10.33 -11.72 6.46
CA LYS A 50 -9.09 -12.16 5.80
C LYS A 50 -8.13 -10.99 5.65
N VAL A 51 -6.85 -11.21 5.94
CA VAL A 51 -5.80 -10.32 5.47
C VAL A 51 -5.70 -10.51 3.95
N GLU A 52 -5.45 -9.45 3.20
CA GLU A 52 -5.46 -9.56 1.75
C GLU A 52 -4.18 -10.28 1.27
N PRO A 53 -4.23 -11.13 0.23
CA PRO A 53 -3.04 -11.83 -0.28
C PRO A 53 -1.99 -10.88 -0.88
N GLY A 54 -0.73 -11.31 -0.87
CA GLY A 54 0.42 -10.52 -1.31
C GLY A 54 0.57 -10.46 -2.84
N MET A 55 1.71 -10.01 -3.34
CA MET A 55 2.02 -10.05 -4.76
C MET A 55 2.55 -11.44 -5.16
N ASP A 56 2.00 -12.04 -6.21
CA ASP A 56 2.41 -13.35 -6.75
C ASP A 56 3.62 -13.26 -7.68
N ILE A 57 4.79 -12.92 -7.12
CA ILE A 57 6.09 -13.03 -7.81
C ILE A 57 6.96 -13.96 -6.96
N VAL A 58 7.34 -15.11 -7.51
CA VAL A 58 7.93 -16.20 -6.70
C VAL A 58 9.39 -15.93 -6.32
N ASP A 59 10.17 -15.32 -7.22
CA ASP A 59 11.63 -15.29 -7.09
C ASP A 59 12.16 -14.28 -6.06
N ARG A 60 11.37 -13.28 -5.69
CA ARG A 60 11.74 -12.25 -4.70
C ARG A 60 10.87 -12.26 -3.45
N LYS A 61 10.07 -13.30 -3.24
CA LYS A 61 9.22 -13.42 -2.05
C LYS A 61 10.10 -13.58 -0.80
N VAL A 62 9.84 -12.75 0.20
CA VAL A 62 10.55 -12.75 1.47
C VAL A 62 9.56 -12.51 2.61
N LYS A 63 9.83 -13.14 3.76
CA LYS A 63 9.06 -12.91 4.98
C LYS A 63 9.41 -11.55 5.57
N LEU A 64 8.40 -10.77 5.97
CA LEU A 64 8.64 -9.48 6.58
C LEU A 64 9.07 -9.65 8.05
N PRO A 65 10.00 -8.82 8.55
CA PRO A 65 10.35 -8.79 9.98
C PRO A 65 9.17 -8.30 10.84
N PHE A 66 8.34 -7.40 10.31
CA PHE A 66 7.13 -6.90 10.98
C PHE A 66 5.90 -6.98 10.07
N PRO A 67 4.72 -7.38 10.62
CA PRO A 67 3.50 -7.45 9.83
C PRO A 67 2.94 -6.07 9.48
N MET A 68 2.76 -5.83 8.18
CA MET A 68 2.17 -4.59 7.64
C MET A 68 0.68 -4.76 7.35
N ARG A 69 -0.17 -4.21 8.22
CA ARG A 69 -1.64 -4.30 8.10
C ARG A 69 -2.24 -3.13 7.30
N SER A 70 -3.44 -3.34 6.76
CA SER A 70 -4.25 -2.24 6.22
C SER A 70 -4.82 -1.40 7.37
N LEU A 71 -5.19 -0.16 7.06
CA LEU A 71 -5.97 0.70 7.94
C LEU A 71 -7.47 0.48 7.72
N ASP A 72 -8.25 0.63 8.79
CA ASP A 72 -9.70 0.76 8.69
C ASP A 72 -10.06 2.03 7.90
N LYS A 73 -11.13 1.97 7.11
CA LYS A 73 -11.68 3.13 6.38
C LYS A 73 -12.92 3.64 7.12
N VAL A 74 -12.91 4.92 7.43
CA VAL A 74 -14.01 5.68 8.01
C VAL A 74 -14.38 6.78 7.02
N LYS A 75 -15.66 6.92 6.68
CA LYS A 75 -16.13 7.84 5.63
C LYS A 75 -17.05 8.94 6.16
N THR A 76 -17.63 8.78 7.36
CA THR A 76 -18.48 9.81 7.99
C THR A 76 -17.96 10.24 9.35
N PHE A 77 -18.46 11.38 9.84
CA PHE A 77 -18.11 11.89 11.16
C PHE A 77 -18.63 10.96 12.27
N GLU A 78 -19.82 10.39 12.10
CA GLU A 78 -20.41 9.46 13.05
C GLU A 78 -19.59 8.17 13.16
N GLU A 79 -19.15 7.62 12.02
CA GLU A 79 -18.24 6.45 12.01
C GLU A 79 -16.90 6.78 12.68
N LEU A 80 -16.42 8.02 12.55
CA LEU A 80 -15.18 8.46 13.21
C LEU A 80 -15.35 8.48 14.73
N CYS A 81 -16.44 9.05 15.24
CA CYS A 81 -16.74 9.04 16.68
C CYS A 81 -16.83 7.61 17.22
N LEU A 82 -17.52 6.71 16.52
CA LEU A 82 -17.60 5.30 16.90
C LEU A 82 -16.23 4.61 16.91
N TRP A 83 -15.36 4.95 15.95
CA TRP A 83 -14.01 4.42 15.94
C TRP A 83 -13.18 4.95 17.11
N PHE A 84 -13.25 6.24 17.44
CA PHE A 84 -12.61 6.84 18.62
C PHE A 84 -13.02 6.12 19.90
N ASP A 85 -14.33 5.90 20.10
CA ASP A 85 -14.85 5.17 21.25
C ASP A 85 -14.33 3.72 21.29
N LYS A 86 -14.31 3.04 20.14
CA LYS A 86 -13.82 1.65 20.01
C LYS A 86 -12.35 1.51 20.37
N VAL A 87 -11.50 2.46 19.95
CA VAL A 87 -10.06 2.42 20.24
C VAL A 87 -9.69 3.04 21.59
N GLY A 88 -10.65 3.66 22.28
CA GLY A 88 -10.48 4.24 23.61
C GLY A 88 -9.77 5.59 23.62
N ILE A 89 -9.84 6.35 22.52
CA ILE A 89 -9.28 7.71 22.46
C ILE A 89 -10.25 8.68 23.13
N GLY A 90 -9.81 9.33 24.20
CA GLY A 90 -10.54 10.33 24.95
C GLY A 90 -10.52 11.72 24.32
N PRO A 91 -11.37 12.65 24.81
CA PRO A 91 -11.49 13.99 24.27
C PRO A 91 -10.25 14.90 24.46
N ASN A 92 -9.33 14.51 25.35
CA ASN A 92 -8.11 15.27 25.65
C ASN A 92 -6.83 14.54 25.20
N ASP A 93 -6.97 13.41 24.50
CA ASP A 93 -5.82 12.66 24.02
C ASP A 93 -5.27 13.34 22.76
N ASP A 94 -3.94 13.42 22.68
CA ASP A 94 -3.28 13.92 21.49
C ASP A 94 -3.38 12.90 20.34
N VAL A 95 -3.70 13.37 19.14
CA VAL A 95 -3.76 12.54 17.94
C VAL A 95 -2.81 13.08 16.87
N VAL A 96 -2.09 12.17 16.22
CA VAL A 96 -1.25 12.52 15.07
C VAL A 96 -2.06 12.31 13.80
N ILE A 97 -2.23 13.37 13.02
CA ILE A 97 -2.96 13.35 11.75
C ILE A 97 -1.96 13.48 10.61
N THR A 98 -2.01 12.52 9.69
CA THR A 98 -1.16 12.51 8.49
C THR A 98 -2.01 12.45 7.22
N PRO A 99 -1.52 13.02 6.09
CA PRO A 99 -2.14 12.77 4.80
C PRO A 99 -2.00 11.30 4.43
N LYS A 100 -3.07 10.71 3.91
CA LYS A 100 -3.01 9.37 3.33
C LYS A 100 -2.37 9.42 1.95
N TYR A 101 -1.12 8.99 1.86
CA TYR A 101 -0.41 8.85 0.59
C TYR A 101 -1.01 7.72 -0.27
N ASP A 102 -1.00 7.90 -1.60
CA ASP A 102 -1.58 6.95 -2.55
C ASP A 102 -0.51 6.35 -3.44
N GLY A 103 0.05 5.22 -2.99
CA GLY A 103 1.12 4.52 -3.67
C GLY A 103 1.16 3.04 -3.31
N ILE A 104 2.34 2.56 -2.94
CA ILE A 104 2.49 1.24 -2.32
C ILE A 104 3.28 1.36 -1.01
N SER A 105 2.92 0.56 -0.02
CA SER A 105 3.59 0.60 1.27
C SER A 105 4.90 -0.19 1.24
N LEU A 106 5.95 0.39 1.82
CA LEU A 106 7.26 -0.23 2.00
C LEU A 106 7.66 -0.22 3.47
N LEU A 107 8.42 -1.23 3.87
CA LEU A 107 9.12 -1.34 5.16
C LEU A 107 10.62 -1.34 4.86
N CYS A 108 11.38 -0.47 5.51
CA CYS A 108 12.82 -0.30 5.30
C CYS A 108 13.55 -0.55 6.62
N ASN A 109 14.53 -1.46 6.61
CA ASN A 109 15.53 -1.57 7.66
C ASN A 109 16.50 -0.40 7.51
N GLU A 110 16.61 0.48 8.48
CA GLU A 110 17.48 1.65 8.35
C GLU A 110 18.96 1.34 8.58
N ASN A 111 19.28 0.14 9.10
CA ASN A 111 20.67 -0.30 9.33
C ASN A 111 21.35 -0.82 8.05
N ASP A 112 20.63 -1.61 7.23
CA ASP A 112 21.17 -2.25 6.01
C ASP A 112 20.40 -1.89 4.72
N TRP A 113 19.37 -1.05 4.85
CA TRP A 113 18.49 -0.56 3.79
C TRP A 113 17.71 -1.66 3.07
N MET A 114 17.65 -2.85 3.66
CA MET A 114 16.78 -3.91 3.17
C MET A 114 15.34 -3.41 3.18
N THR A 115 14.73 -3.41 2.00
CA THR A 115 13.39 -2.86 1.80
C THR A 115 12.45 -3.97 1.39
N TYR A 116 11.28 -4.00 2.00
CA TYR A 116 10.23 -4.98 1.77
C TYR A 116 8.99 -4.27 1.23
N SER A 117 8.36 -4.82 0.21
CA SER A 117 6.96 -4.45 -0.04
C SER A 117 6.08 -5.00 1.08
N ARG A 118 4.91 -4.38 1.28
CA ARG A 118 3.88 -4.99 2.11
C ARG A 118 3.60 -6.45 1.71
N GLY A 119 3.46 -7.30 2.71
CA GLY A 119 3.07 -8.70 2.55
C GLY A 119 1.57 -8.96 2.63
N GLY A 120 1.18 -10.16 2.21
CA GLY A 120 -0.19 -10.67 2.26
C GLY A 120 -0.58 -11.33 3.58
N ASN A 121 -1.59 -12.20 3.54
CA ASN A 121 -2.00 -13.10 4.64
C ASN A 121 -0.82 -13.77 5.35
N ASP A 122 0.16 -14.23 4.60
CA ASP A 122 1.25 -15.05 5.12
C ASP A 122 2.43 -14.23 5.68
N ASN A 123 2.27 -12.90 5.78
CA ASN A 123 3.34 -11.98 6.15
C ASN A 123 4.56 -12.07 5.19
N GLU A 124 4.27 -12.35 3.91
CA GLU A 124 5.25 -12.45 2.83
C GLU A 124 5.04 -11.34 1.81
N GLY A 125 6.08 -10.56 1.57
CA GLY A 125 6.14 -9.48 0.58
C GLY A 125 7.30 -9.73 -0.39
N MET A 126 7.77 -8.68 -1.04
CA MET A 126 8.88 -8.75 -1.98
C MET A 126 10.12 -8.04 -1.47
N ASP A 127 11.29 -8.57 -1.80
CA ASP A 127 12.55 -7.83 -1.73
C ASP A 127 12.51 -6.68 -2.73
N CYS A 128 12.52 -5.46 -2.19
CA CYS A 128 12.48 -4.21 -2.91
C CYS A 128 13.76 -3.39 -2.75
N LYS A 129 14.85 -3.95 -2.23
CA LYS A 129 16.10 -3.20 -2.00
C LYS A 129 16.64 -2.57 -3.29
N ARG A 130 16.76 -3.36 -4.37
CA ARG A 130 17.19 -2.86 -5.69
C ARG A 130 16.27 -1.77 -6.27
N HIS A 131 14.98 -1.79 -5.90
CA HIS A 131 14.02 -0.78 -6.34
C HIS A 131 14.19 0.50 -5.55
N MET A 132 14.34 0.38 -4.22
CA MET A 132 14.63 1.48 -3.32
C MET A 132 15.86 2.23 -3.80
N ASP A 133 16.99 1.53 -4.03
CA ASP A 133 18.27 2.12 -4.46
C ASP A 133 18.18 2.96 -5.76
N LEU A 134 17.12 2.80 -6.57
CA LEU A 134 16.91 3.53 -7.84
C LEU A 134 15.89 4.68 -7.74
N MET A 135 15.27 4.89 -6.58
CA MET A 135 14.33 5.99 -6.35
C MET A 135 15.07 7.32 -6.14
N SER A 136 14.41 8.44 -6.44
CA SER A 136 15.06 9.76 -6.30
C SER A 136 15.16 10.28 -4.87
N SER A 137 14.35 9.78 -3.94
CA SER A 137 14.26 10.34 -2.58
C SER A 137 14.83 9.43 -1.50
N VAL A 138 15.79 8.57 -1.83
CA VAL A 138 16.38 7.70 -0.83
C VAL A 138 17.36 8.51 0.02
N TRP A 139 16.81 9.16 1.04
CA TRP A 139 17.61 9.70 2.13
C TRP A 139 17.88 8.55 3.09
N HIS A 140 19.09 8.03 3.04
CA HIS A 140 19.65 7.19 4.09
C HIS A 140 20.23 8.12 5.15
N HIS A 141 19.82 7.96 6.40
CA HIS A 141 20.52 8.59 7.52
C HIS A 141 21.53 7.59 8.05
N ASP A 142 22.80 7.95 8.01
CA ASP A 142 23.81 7.23 8.77
C ASP A 142 23.47 7.36 10.26
N ASN A 143 23.23 6.23 10.93
CA ASN A 143 22.73 6.15 12.32
C ASN A 143 21.29 6.63 12.49
N ALA A 144 20.36 6.05 11.74
CA ALA A 144 18.94 6.24 12.02
C ALA A 144 18.65 5.89 13.50
N PRO A 145 17.86 6.71 14.21
CA PRO A 145 17.54 6.48 15.62
C PRO A 145 16.59 5.30 15.84
N VAL A 146 16.10 4.70 14.74
CA VAL A 146 15.15 3.60 14.72
C VAL A 146 15.65 2.50 13.79
N GLU A 147 15.34 1.26 14.14
CA GLU A 147 15.73 0.08 13.38
C GLU A 147 14.98 -0.03 12.05
N TYR A 148 13.66 0.20 12.06
CA TYR A 148 12.82 0.11 10.87
C TYR A 148 11.94 1.34 10.71
N THR A 149 11.77 1.79 9.46
CA THR A 149 10.71 2.73 9.10
C THR A 149 9.75 2.13 8.09
N PHE A 150 8.51 2.59 8.12
CA PHE A 150 7.54 2.28 7.09
C PHE A 150 6.93 3.55 6.52
N GLY A 151 6.48 3.43 5.27
CA GLY A 151 6.03 4.56 4.49
C GLY A 151 5.36 4.14 3.20
N GLU A 152 5.10 5.12 2.34
CA GLU A 152 4.53 4.91 1.02
C GLU A 152 5.52 5.34 -0.07
N ALA A 153 5.77 4.46 -1.04
CA ALA A 153 6.38 4.83 -2.30
C ALA A 153 5.32 5.46 -3.21
N ILE A 154 5.52 6.71 -3.61
CA ILE A 154 4.59 7.52 -4.40
C ILE A 154 5.28 8.18 -5.58
N ILE A 155 4.52 8.56 -6.59
CA ILE A 155 4.94 9.57 -7.57
C ILE A 155 4.13 10.84 -7.30
N PRO A 156 4.76 11.98 -6.98
CA PRO A 156 4.06 13.25 -6.82
C PRO A 156 3.18 13.56 -8.03
N LYS A 157 1.96 14.07 -7.81
CA LYS A 157 0.97 14.26 -8.88
C LYS A 157 1.51 15.10 -10.06
N SER A 158 2.27 16.17 -9.80
CA SER A 158 2.89 17.00 -10.84
C SER A 158 3.87 16.19 -11.69
N ILE A 159 4.79 15.48 -11.04
CA ILE A 159 5.77 14.60 -11.72
C ILE A 159 5.05 13.52 -12.53
N TRP A 160 3.97 12.94 -11.99
CA TRP A 160 3.22 11.93 -12.70
C TRP A 160 2.58 12.48 -13.98
N LYS A 161 1.98 13.67 -13.91
CA LYS A 161 1.39 14.34 -15.07
C LYS A 161 2.41 14.61 -16.16
N ASP A 162 3.57 15.16 -15.80
CA ASP A 162 4.59 15.54 -16.78
C ASP A 162 5.26 14.32 -17.43
N ASN A 163 5.42 13.23 -16.67
CA ASN A 163 6.25 12.10 -17.08
C ASN A 163 5.46 10.89 -17.56
N PHE A 164 4.19 10.71 -17.18
CA PHE A 164 3.43 9.48 -17.41
C PHE A 164 2.04 9.68 -18.00
N GLU A 165 1.32 10.74 -17.62
CA GLU A 165 -0.06 10.97 -18.07
C GLU A 165 -0.15 11.04 -19.61
N GLY A 166 -1.11 10.31 -20.19
CA GLY A 166 -1.30 10.22 -21.63
C GLY A 166 -0.26 9.38 -22.39
N LYS A 167 0.74 8.81 -21.71
CA LYS A 167 1.80 8.00 -22.35
C LYS A 167 1.50 6.50 -22.26
N ILE A 168 2.11 5.75 -23.19
CA ILE A 168 2.11 4.29 -23.17
C ILE A 168 3.28 3.81 -22.33
N ASN A 169 3.01 2.88 -21.43
CA ASN A 169 4.02 2.25 -20.60
C ASN A 169 4.88 1.31 -21.47
N PRO A 170 6.20 1.57 -21.60
CA PRO A 170 7.07 0.78 -22.47
C PRO A 170 7.26 -0.66 -21.97
N LEU A 171 6.93 -0.94 -20.70
CA LEU A 171 7.12 -2.26 -20.06
C LEU A 171 5.98 -3.24 -20.32
N ASN A 172 4.83 -2.77 -20.82
CA ASN A 172 3.66 -3.61 -21.09
C ASN A 172 2.79 -3.15 -22.27
N GLY A 173 3.12 -2.04 -22.92
CA GLY A 173 2.37 -1.50 -24.07
C GLY A 173 1.00 -0.94 -23.74
N GLN A 174 0.66 -0.77 -22.45
CA GLN A 174 -0.64 -0.24 -22.01
C GLN A 174 -0.51 1.22 -21.56
N PRO A 175 -1.57 2.03 -21.64
CA PRO A 175 -1.55 3.39 -21.10
C PRO A 175 -1.31 3.40 -19.59
N TYR A 176 -0.59 4.41 -19.09
CA TYR A 176 -0.56 4.67 -17.65
C TYR A 176 -1.95 5.09 -17.15
N LYS A 177 -2.42 4.48 -16.06
CA LYS A 177 -3.77 4.71 -15.52
C LYS A 177 -3.81 5.68 -14.35
N SER A 178 -2.86 5.57 -13.43
CA SER A 178 -2.76 6.42 -12.24
C SER A 178 -1.32 6.41 -11.68
N ALA A 179 -0.99 7.37 -10.81
CA ALA A 179 0.29 7.40 -10.11
C ALA A 179 0.52 6.13 -9.28
N ARG A 180 -0.48 5.72 -8.49
CA ARG A 180 -0.44 4.51 -7.68
C ARG A 180 -0.18 3.25 -8.51
N ASN A 181 -0.95 3.05 -9.59
CA ASN A 181 -0.77 1.88 -10.46
C ASN A 181 0.58 1.90 -11.17
N THR A 182 1.11 3.10 -11.46
CA THR A 182 2.46 3.25 -12.01
C THR A 182 3.48 2.71 -11.02
N VAL A 183 3.48 3.19 -9.76
CA VAL A 183 4.41 2.68 -8.73
C VAL A 183 4.28 1.18 -8.53
N ALA A 184 3.05 0.68 -8.36
CA ALA A 184 2.80 -0.75 -8.20
C ALA A 184 3.38 -1.57 -9.36
N GLY A 185 3.17 -1.11 -10.61
CA GLY A 185 3.70 -1.76 -11.81
C GLY A 185 5.23 -1.76 -11.91
N LEU A 186 5.89 -0.72 -11.39
CA LEU A 186 7.36 -0.64 -11.36
C LEU A 186 7.96 -1.63 -10.36
N PHE A 187 7.41 -1.73 -9.14
CA PHE A 187 7.92 -2.59 -8.07
C PHE A 187 7.72 -4.10 -8.29
N ARG A 188 6.87 -4.44 -9.26
CA ARG A 188 6.59 -5.81 -9.70
C ARG A 188 7.63 -6.39 -10.64
N ARG A 189 8.54 -5.57 -11.17
CA ARG A 189 9.53 -6.04 -12.13
C ARG A 189 10.71 -6.65 -11.40
N ASP A 190 11.19 -7.80 -11.85
CA ASP A 190 12.40 -8.40 -11.26
C ASP A 190 13.65 -7.60 -11.62
N ASP A 191 13.66 -7.04 -12.82
CA ASP A 191 14.64 -6.03 -13.21
C ASP A 191 14.03 -4.62 -13.11
N PRO A 192 14.44 -3.82 -12.11
CA PRO A 192 13.86 -2.52 -11.85
C PRO A 192 14.26 -1.49 -12.94
N PRO A 193 13.29 -0.84 -13.60
CA PRO A 193 13.56 0.13 -14.67
C PRO A 193 14.03 1.47 -14.08
N SER A 194 15.34 1.68 -13.99
CA SER A 194 15.97 2.86 -13.36
C SER A 194 15.39 4.20 -13.85
N GLU A 195 15.19 4.36 -15.17
CA GLU A 195 14.67 5.58 -15.79
C GLU A 195 13.26 5.97 -15.34
N LEU A 196 12.48 5.02 -14.83
CA LEU A 196 11.12 5.27 -14.35
C LEU A 196 11.08 5.38 -12.81
N LEU A 197 11.92 4.59 -12.12
CA LEU A 197 11.98 4.58 -10.65
C LEU A 197 12.53 5.88 -10.07
N LYS A 198 13.35 6.63 -10.81
CA LYS A 198 13.77 7.99 -10.42
C LYS A 198 12.60 8.97 -10.21
N HIS A 199 11.39 8.65 -10.68
CA HIS A 199 10.23 9.50 -10.41
C HIS A 199 9.49 9.14 -9.12
N VAL A 200 9.90 8.06 -8.45
CA VAL A 200 9.27 7.55 -7.23
C VAL A 200 10.00 8.10 -6.00
N TYR A 201 9.20 8.45 -5.00
CA TYR A 201 9.59 9.02 -3.72
C TYR A 201 9.09 8.12 -2.59
N PHE A 202 9.91 7.91 -1.57
CA PHE A 202 9.52 7.19 -0.35
C PHE A 202 9.20 8.18 0.79
N MET A 203 7.92 8.24 1.16
CA MET A 203 7.42 9.06 2.25
C MET A 203 7.26 8.22 3.51
N ARG A 204 8.18 8.35 4.46
CA ARG A 204 8.11 7.70 5.77
C ARG A 204 7.07 8.38 6.66
N TYR A 205 6.30 7.59 7.40
CA TYR A 205 5.29 8.11 8.35
C TYR A 205 5.15 7.25 9.61
N GLY A 206 6.07 6.31 9.84
CA GLY A 206 6.10 5.52 11.06
C GLY A 206 7.33 4.64 11.15
N ALA A 207 7.51 4.02 12.31
CA ALA A 207 8.67 3.19 12.63
C ALA A 207 8.29 1.93 13.43
N PHE A 208 9.19 0.95 13.41
CA PHE A 208 9.14 -0.29 14.20
C PHE A 208 10.52 -0.63 14.76
N GLY A 209 10.56 -1.59 15.67
CA GLY A 209 11.81 -2.15 16.19
C GLY A 209 12.45 -1.30 17.28
N GLU A 210 13.75 -1.48 17.46
CA GLU A 210 14.51 -0.74 18.47
C GLU A 210 14.51 0.77 18.19
N GLY A 211 14.47 1.57 19.27
CA GLY A 211 14.53 3.04 19.20
C GLY A 211 13.19 3.73 18.94
N VAL A 212 12.10 2.99 18.71
CA VAL A 212 10.78 3.57 18.38
C VAL A 212 10.24 4.51 19.46
N ASP A 213 10.56 4.27 20.73
CA ASP A 213 10.11 5.09 21.85
C ASP A 213 10.64 6.54 21.79
N ASN A 214 11.71 6.77 21.03
CA ASN A 214 12.32 8.08 20.81
C ASN A 214 11.95 8.68 19.44
N PHE A 215 11.10 8.01 18.66
CA PHE A 215 10.75 8.43 17.31
C PHE A 215 9.55 9.40 17.34
N LEU A 216 9.84 10.68 17.12
CA LEU A 216 8.81 11.70 16.85
C LEU A 216 8.71 11.87 15.33
N ILE A 217 7.51 11.67 14.78
CA ILE A 217 7.17 11.86 13.36
C ILE A 217 7.18 13.36 13.02
#